data_AF-S6U2K4-F1
#
_entry.id   AF-S6U2K4-F1
#
_cell.length_a   1.000
_cell.length_b   1.000
_cell.length_c   1.000
_cell.angle_alpha   90.00
_cell.angle_beta   90.00
_cell.angle_gamma   90.00
#
_symmetry.space_group_name_H-M   'P 1'
#
loop_
_entity.id
_entity.type
_entity.pdbx_description
1 polymer ?
#
loop_
_entity_poly.entity_id
_entity_poly.type
_entity_poly.pdbx_seq_one_letter_code
_entity_poly.pdbx_strand_id
1 'polypeptide(L)' 'MALGLVGGVRETLDALQPKLKPHTDRRFLDKALKHYAKAREDLDELATPTPNGT' A
#
# COMPACT_ATOMS: atom_id res chain seq x y z
N MET A 1 -6.60 22.66 -3.59
CA MET A 1 -7.50 22.18 -4.64
C MET A 1 -6.84 20.96 -5.28
N ALA A 2 -7.49 19.80 -5.30
CA ALA A 2 -6.89 18.58 -5.88
C ALA A 2 -7.16 18.55 -7.39
N LEU A 3 -6.13 18.28 -8.20
CA LEU A 3 -6.27 18.07 -9.64
C LEU A 3 -6.70 16.62 -9.89
N GLY A 4 -7.86 16.43 -10.52
CA GLY A 4 -8.28 15.12 -11.01
C GLY A 4 -7.58 14.77 -12.32
N LEU A 5 -7.19 13.51 -12.49
CA LEU A 5 -6.61 12.99 -13.73
C LEU A 5 -7.53 11.89 -14.28
N VAL A 6 -7.84 11.96 -15.56
CA VAL A 6 -8.60 10.93 -16.28
C VAL A 6 -7.63 10.10 -17.12
N GLY A 7 -7.60 8.79 -16.89
CA GLY A 7 -6.75 7.83 -17.59
C GLY A 7 -6.72 6.51 -16.83
N GLY A 8 -6.46 5.40 -17.51
CA GLY A 8 -6.28 4.12 -16.85
C GLY A 8 -4.92 4.02 -16.17
N VAL A 9 -4.86 3.19 -15.13
CA VAL A 9 -3.71 3.14 -14.22
C VAL A 9 -2.44 2.70 -14.94
N ARG A 10 -2.50 1.66 -15.78
CA ARG A 10 -1.32 1.05 -16.41
C ARG A 10 -0.65 2.02 -17.38
N GLU A 11 -1.40 2.51 -18.37
CA GLU A 11 -0.88 3.41 -19.39
C GLU A 11 -0.38 4.74 -18.80
N THR A 12 -1.01 5.19 -17.72
CA THR A 12 -0.59 6.40 -17.02
C THR A 12 0.73 6.18 -16.29
N LEU A 13 0.91 5.04 -15.61
CA LEU A 13 2.17 4.71 -14.95
C LEU A 13 3.31 4.54 -15.95
N ASP A 14 3.09 3.83 -17.06
CA ASP A 14 4.10 3.62 -18.10
C ASP A 14 4.59 4.94 -18.70
N ALA A 15 3.67 5.89 -18.94
CA ALA A 15 4.01 7.21 -19.48
C ALA A 15 4.70 8.13 -18.46
N LEU A 16 4.36 8.01 -17.17
CA LEU A 16 4.91 8.87 -16.11
C LEU A 16 6.24 8.37 -15.56
N GLN A 17 6.45 7.05 -15.47
CA GLN A 17 7.63 6.46 -14.85
C GLN A 17 8.98 7.01 -15.37
N PRO A 18 9.23 7.18 -16.69
CA PRO A 18 10.49 7.74 -17.17
C PRO A 18 10.68 9.24 -16.85
N LYS A 19 9.62 9.95 -16.46
CA LYS A 19 9.66 11.39 -16.14
C LYS A 19 9.89 11.67 -14.66
N LEU A 20 9.74 10.65 -13.79
CA LEU A 20 9.87 10.81 -12.34
C LEU A 20 11.32 10.62 -11.90
N LYS A 21 11.78 11.49 -11.01
CA LYS A 21 13.07 11.31 -10.32
C LYS A 21 12.87 10.34 -9.15
N PRO A 22 13.77 9.34 -8.98
CA PRO A 22 13.72 8.47 -7.81
C PRO A 22 13.83 9.27 -6.51
N HIS A 23 12.95 8.99 -5.56
CA HIS A 23 13.03 9.52 -4.20
C HIS A 23 13.69 8.48 -3.28
N THR A 24 14.84 8.83 -2.71
CA THR A 24 15.67 7.88 -1.94
C THR A 24 15.37 7.86 -0.45
N ASP A 25 14.72 8.89 0.10
CA ASP A 25 14.29 8.88 1.50
C ASP A 25 13.05 7.98 1.66
N ARG A 26 13.23 6.91 2.43
CA ARG A 26 12.25 5.85 2.66
C ARG A 26 11.66 5.86 4.06
N ARG A 27 12.04 6.81 4.92
CA ARG A 27 11.65 6.82 6.35
C ARG A 27 10.14 6.73 6.56
N PHE A 28 9.36 7.45 5.74
CA PHE A 28 7.90 7.40 5.80
C PHE A 28 7.34 6.06 5.34
N LEU A 29 7.84 5.52 4.23
CA LEU A 29 7.43 4.22 3.70
C LEU A 29 7.70 3.12 4.73
N ASP A 30 8.89 3.11 5.33
CA ASP A 30 9.28 2.10 6.32
C ASP A 30 8.40 2.18 7.58
N LYS A 31 8.03 3.40 8.00
CA LYS A 31 7.09 3.60 9.12
C LYS A 31 5.69 3.08 8.78
N ALA A 32 5.18 3.37 7.59
CA ALA A 32 3.88 2.90 7.13
C ALA A 32 3.82 1.36 7.04
N LEU A 33 4.88 0.73 6.52
CA LEU A 33 5.00 -0.73 6.47
C LEU A 33 5.00 -1.36 7.87
N LYS A 34 5.71 -0.77 8.84
CA LYS A 34 5.68 -1.23 10.24
C LYS A 34 4.29 -1.13 10.85
N HIS A 35 3.58 -0.03 10.61
CA HIS A 35 2.21 0.12 11.10
C HIS A 35 1.26 -0.92 10.47
N TYR A 36 1.41 -1.19 9.17
CA TYR A 36 0.62 -2.22 8.51
C TYR A 36 0.89 -3.61 9.08
N ALA A 37 2.16 -3.97 9.28
CA ALA A 37 2.54 -5.24 9.89
C ALA A 37 1.95 -5.41 11.29
N LYS A 38 2.02 -4.37 12.13
CA LYS A 38 1.43 -4.41 13.48
C LYS A 38 -0.09 -4.56 13.44
N ALA A 39 -0.77 -3.79 12.59
CA ALA A 39 -2.22 -3.91 12.42
C ALA A 39 -2.64 -5.31 11.94
N ARG A 40 -1.80 -5.98 11.15
CA ARG A 40 -2.05 -7.35 10.70
C ARG A 40 -1.88 -8.37 11.82
N GLU A 41 -0.83 -8.25 12.62
CA GLU A 41 -0.63 -9.08 13.82
C GLU A 41 -1.82 -8.96 14.78
N ASP A 42 -2.24 -7.74 15.10
CA ASP A 42 -3.38 -7.50 15.99
C ASP A 42 -4.67 -8.10 15.42
N LEU A 43 -4.85 -8.05 14.09
CA LEU A 43 -6.00 -8.66 13.43
C LEU A 43 -5.94 -10.20 13.47
N ASP A 44 -4.75 -10.77 13.31
CA ASP A 44 -4.53 -12.21 13.37
C ASP A 44 -4.68 -12.73 14.83
N GLU A 45 -4.31 -11.95 15.85
CA GLU A 45 -4.59 -12.26 17.27
C GLU A 45 -6.10 -12.30 17.58
N LEU A 46 -6.88 -11.43 16.94
CA LEU A 46 -8.34 -11.41 17.04
C LEU A 46 -9.02 -12.51 16.22
N ALA A 47 -8.29 -13.18 15.33
CA ALA A 47 -8.83 -14.26 14.53
C ALA A 47 -9.04 -15.50 15.41
N THR A 48 -10.25 -15.66 15.94
CA THR A 48 -10.67 -16.93 16.57
C THR A 48 -10.86 -17.99 15.48
N PRO A 49 -10.38 -19.23 15.67
CA PRO A 49 -10.64 -20.30 14.72
C PRO A 49 -12.15 -20.55 14.62
N THR A 50 -12.69 -20.51 13.41
CA THR A 50 -14.09 -20.88 13.17
C THR A 50 -14.26 -22.38 13.43
N PRO A 51 -15.23 -22.85 14.24
CA PRO A 51 -15.35 -24.26 14.64
C PRO A 51 -15.69 -25.27 13.53
N ASN A 52 -15.75 -24.88 12.26
CA ASN A 52 -16.01 -25.81 11.16
C ASN A 52 -15.18 -25.42 9.93
N GLY A 53 -13.99 -25.99 9.81
CA GLY A 53 -13.33 -26.23 8.54
C GLY A 53 -13.71 -27.62 8.04
N THR A 54 -14.88 -27.73 7.41
CA THR A 54 -15.23 -28.81 6.48
C THR A 54 -15.58 -28.19 5.15
#